data_AF-A0A7J4NQV4-F1
#
_entry.id   AF-A0A7J4NQV4-F1
#
_cell.length_a   1.000
_cell.length_b   1.000
_cell.length_c   1.000
_cell.angle_alpha   90.00
_cell.angle_beta   90.00
_cell.angle_gamma   90.00
#
_symmetry.space_group_name_H-M   'P 1'
#
loop_
_entity.id
_entity.type
_entity.pdbx_description
1 polymer ?
#
loop_
_entity_poly.entity_id
_entity_poly.type
_entity_poly.pdbx_seq_one_letter_code
_entity_poly.pdbx_strand_id
1 'polypeptide(L)'
;MADFEYESLLDRARDKIPTDISERARWTLPEPDIMIEGNQTIIRNFSELISKMDRDANHVYQYLLGELGTSGTKESNRVMFKGRIPPK
;
A
#
# COMPACT_ATOMS: atom_id res chain seq x y z
N MET A 1 22.39 43.29 10.09
CA MET A 1 20.94 43.26 9.77
C MET A 1 20.73 42.56 8.43
N ALA A 2 21.19 41.32 8.30
CA ALA A 2 20.99 40.51 7.09
C ALA A 2 20.50 39.08 7.41
N ASP A 3 20.40 38.72 8.71
CA ASP A 3 20.06 37.36 9.17
C ASP A 3 18.57 36.99 9.01
N PHE A 4 17.72 37.92 8.52
CA PHE A 4 16.28 37.73 8.36
C PHE A 4 15.75 38.14 6.98
N GLU A 5 16.61 38.27 5.98
CA GLU A 5 16.14 38.49 4.60
C GLU A 5 15.42 37.22 4.11
N TYR A 6 14.20 37.38 3.59
CA TYR A 6 13.33 36.25 3.22
C TYR A 6 14.00 35.30 2.23
N GLU A 7 14.67 35.85 1.21
CA GLU A 7 15.33 35.06 0.17
C GLU A 7 16.46 34.19 0.74
N SER A 8 17.28 34.74 1.65
CA SER A 8 18.36 33.98 2.28
C SER A 8 17.85 32.88 3.23
N LEU A 9 16.71 33.11 3.89
CA LEU A 9 16.03 32.09 4.68
C LEU A 9 15.38 31.00 3.82
N LEU A 10 14.83 31.37 2.66
CA LEU A 10 14.19 30.46 1.71
C LEU A 10 15.21 29.53 1.06
N ASP A 11 16.34 30.07 0.59
CA ASP A 11 17.41 29.27 0.00
C ASP A 11 17.99 28.29 1.01
N ARG A 12 18.25 28.74 2.25
CA ARG A 12 18.69 27.88 3.35
C ARG A 12 17.67 26.78 3.67
N ALA A 13 16.38 27.07 3.57
CA ALA A 13 15.32 26.07 3.80
C ALA A 13 15.27 25.05 2.66
N ARG A 14 15.41 25.49 1.40
CA ARG A 14 15.44 24.61 0.22
C ARG A 14 16.64 23.69 0.19
N ASP A 15 17.83 24.20 0.53
CA ASP A 15 19.06 23.40 0.61
C ASP A 15 18.99 22.29 1.67
N LYS A 16 18.14 22.47 2.69
CA LYS A 16 17.92 21.48 3.75
C LYS A 16 16.83 20.46 3.44
N ILE A 17 16.04 20.67 2.39
CA ILE A 17 15.01 19.71 1.97
C ILE A 17 15.69 18.61 1.14
N PRO A 18 15.60 17.32 1.55
CA PRO A 18 16.13 16.23 0.74
C PRO A 18 15.48 16.19 -0.64
N THR A 19 16.31 16.07 -1.69
CA THR A 19 15.88 15.97 -3.09
C THR A 19 14.97 14.78 -3.36
N ASP A 20 15.08 13.70 -2.56
CA ASP A 20 14.23 12.50 -2.65
C ASP A 20 12.74 12.79 -2.37
N ILE A 21 12.42 13.90 -1.70
CA ILE A 21 11.02 14.34 -1.46
C ILE A 21 10.52 15.22 -2.61
N SER A 22 11.44 15.85 -3.37
CA SER A 22 11.09 16.74 -4.48
C SER A 22 10.78 15.95 -5.76
N GLU A 23 11.45 14.81 -5.96
CA GLU A 23 11.07 13.82 -6.95
C GLU A 23 9.89 13.01 -6.42
N ARG A 24 8.68 13.50 -6.66
CA ARG A 24 7.42 12.80 -6.35
C ARG A 24 7.29 11.56 -7.23
N ALA A 25 8.10 10.53 -6.99
CA ALA A 25 7.91 9.21 -7.55
C ALA A 25 6.48 8.79 -7.18
N ARG A 26 5.65 8.56 -8.19
CA ARG A 26 4.28 8.09 -7.96
C ARG A 26 4.41 6.73 -7.31
N TRP A 27 3.98 6.63 -6.05
CA TRP A 27 3.83 5.35 -5.39
C TRP A 27 2.86 4.49 -6.22
N THR A 28 3.30 3.31 -6.63
CA THR A 28 2.49 2.34 -7.38
C THR A 28 2.32 1.08 -6.55
N LEU A 29 1.08 0.62 -6.43
CA LEU A 29 0.80 -0.69 -5.86
C LEU A 29 1.31 -1.78 -6.83
N PRO A 30 1.99 -2.83 -6.34
CA PRO A 30 2.33 -3.98 -7.18
C PRO A 30 1.06 -4.72 -7.64
N GLU A 31 1.13 -5.44 -8.76
CA GLU A 31 -0.01 -6.19 -9.27
C GLU A 31 -0.39 -7.33 -8.31
N PRO A 32 -1.67 -7.47 -7.93
CA PRO A 32 -2.13 -8.55 -7.06
C PRO A 32 -2.13 -9.89 -7.80
N ASP A 33 -1.54 -10.90 -7.19
CA ASP A 33 -1.48 -12.25 -7.70
C ASP A 33 -2.65 -13.08 -7.17
N ILE A 34 -3.69 -13.20 -8.00
CA ILE A 34 -4.96 -13.85 -7.66
C ILE A 34 -5.05 -15.22 -8.34
N MET A 35 -5.26 -16.26 -7.53
CA MET A 35 -5.45 -17.63 -7.97
C MET A 35 -6.84 -18.13 -7.52
N ILE A 36 -7.58 -18.76 -8.42
CA ILE A 36 -8.90 -19.32 -8.11
C ILE A 36 -8.78 -20.85 -8.14
N GLU A 37 -8.98 -21.47 -6.99
CA GLU A 37 -9.02 -22.92 -6.84
C GLU A 37 -10.45 -23.35 -6.52
N GLY A 38 -11.16 -23.88 -7.51
CA GLY A 38 -12.55 -24.30 -7.37
C GLY A 38 -13.48 -23.16 -6.93
N ASN A 39 -13.92 -23.20 -5.67
CA ASN A 39 -14.77 -22.17 -5.05
C ASN A 39 -14.02 -21.35 -3.99
N GLN A 40 -12.69 -21.27 -4.07
CA GLN A 40 -11.85 -20.45 -3.21
C GLN A 40 -11.02 -19.50 -4.05
N THR A 41 -10.84 -18.27 -3.57
CA THR A 41 -9.99 -17.26 -4.20
C THR A 41 -8.83 -16.94 -3.27
N ILE A 42 -7.60 -17.04 -3.78
CA ILE A 42 -6.37 -16.92 -3.03
C ILE A 42 -5.57 -15.75 -3.57
N ILE A 43 -5.17 -14.81 -2.71
CA ILE A 43 -4.20 -13.76 -3.05
C ILE A 43 -2.83 -14.19 -2.51
N ARG A 44 -1.89 -14.48 -3.41
CA ARG A 44 -0.58 -15.05 -3.05
C ARG A 44 0.40 -14.02 -2.48
N ASN A 45 0.36 -12.79 -2.98
CA ASN A 45 1.28 -11.70 -2.62
C ASN A 45 0.66 -10.68 -1.64
N PHE A 46 -0.22 -11.13 -0.74
CA PHE A 46 -0.93 -10.25 0.19
C PHE A 46 0.03 -9.51 1.14
N SER A 47 1.06 -10.19 1.64
CA SER A 47 2.06 -9.59 2.54
C SER A 47 2.87 -8.47 1.86
N GLU A 48 3.27 -8.69 0.61
CA GLU A 48 4.01 -7.72 -0.19
C GLU A 48 3.18 -6.47 -0.49
N LEU A 49 1.89 -6.66 -0.84
CA LEU A 49 0.94 -5.57 -1.06
C LEU A 49 0.80 -4.70 0.19
N ILE A 50 0.62 -5.32 1.36
CA ILE A 50 0.46 -4.60 2.63
C ILE A 50 1.75 -3.89 3.02
N SER A 51 2.90 -4.54 2.86
CA SER A 51 4.20 -3.94 3.14
C SER A 51 4.46 -2.71 2.27
N LYS A 52 4.06 -2.73 0.99
CA LYS A 52 4.15 -1.57 0.11
C LYS A 52 3.16 -0.46 0.45
N MET A 53 1.98 -0.80 0.97
CA MET A 53 0.98 0.19 1.44
C MET A 53 1.33 0.82 2.79
N ASP A 54 2.26 0.22 3.54
CA ASP A 54 2.59 0.63 4.92
C ASP A 54 1.32 0.67 5.80
N ARG A 55 0.62 -0.46 5.87
CA ARG A 55 -0.64 -0.63 6.62
C ARG A 55 -0.63 -1.89 7.46
N ASP A 56 -1.50 -1.95 8.47
CA ASP A 56 -1.71 -3.17 9.24
C ASP A 56 -2.46 -4.22 8.40
N ALA A 57 -1.93 -5.45 8.40
CA ALA A 57 -2.48 -6.55 7.63
C ALA A 57 -3.91 -6.92 8.03
N ASN A 58 -4.25 -6.81 9.32
CA ASN A 58 -5.60 -7.13 9.79
C ASN A 58 -6.59 -6.07 9.36
N HIS A 59 -6.19 -4.80 9.32
CA HIS A 59 -7.06 -3.72 8.86
C HIS A 59 -7.49 -3.92 7.40
N VAL A 60 -6.52 -4.19 6.51
CA VAL A 60 -6.79 -4.45 5.08
C VAL A 60 -7.62 -5.73 4.91
N TYR A 61 -7.31 -6.77 5.69
CA TYR A 61 -8.06 -8.02 5.66
C TYR A 61 -9.53 -7.82 6.04
N GLN A 62 -9.82 -7.11 7.14
CA GLN A 62 -11.19 -6.82 7.58
C GLN A 62 -11.94 -5.98 6.54
N TYR A 63 -11.27 -5.00 5.95
CA TYR A 63 -11.83 -4.20 4.86
C TYR A 63 -12.25 -5.07 3.67
N LEU A 64 -11.36 -5.98 3.22
CA LEU A 64 -11.67 -6.88 2.11
C LEU A 64 -12.82 -7.85 2.42
N LEU A 65 -12.92 -8.37 3.64
CA LEU A 65 -14.05 -9.20 4.05
C LEU A 65 -15.38 -8.44 3.98
N GLY A 66 -15.39 -7.18 4.40
CA GLY A 66 -16.56 -6.30 4.36
C GLY A 66 -17.00 -5.97 2.94
N GLU A 67 -16.08 -5.52 2.09
CA GLU A 67 -16.37 -5.15 0.70
C GLU A 67 -16.76 -6.35 -0.17
N LEU A 68 -16.09 -7.49 0.01
CA LEU A 68 -16.35 -8.70 -0.77
C LEU A 68 -17.54 -9.50 -0.23
N GLY A 69 -18.00 -9.21 1.00
CA GLY A 69 -19.07 -9.97 1.66
C GLY A 69 -18.74 -11.46 1.83
N THR A 70 -17.44 -11.79 1.93
CA THR A 70 -16.97 -13.17 2.05
C THR A 70 -16.35 -13.44 3.40
N SER A 71 -16.28 -14.71 3.79
CA SER A 71 -15.43 -15.14 4.89
C SER A 71 -14.10 -15.63 4.33
N GLY A 72 -13.03 -15.48 5.11
CA GLY A 72 -11.70 -15.85 4.68
C GLY A 72 -10.84 -16.38 5.81
N THR A 73 -9.62 -16.74 5.45
CA THR A 73 -8.56 -17.08 6.41
C THR A 73 -7.28 -16.39 5.96
N LYS A 74 -6.61 -15.74 6.89
CA LYS A 74 -5.33 -15.07 6.66
C LYS A 74 -4.20 -16.00 7.07
N GLU A 75 -3.27 -16.24 6.16
CA GLU A 75 -1.97 -16.83 6.46
C GLU A 75 -0.87 -15.76 6.44
N SER A 76 0.36 -16.10 6.84
CA SER A 76 1.45 -15.12 6.98
C SER A 76 1.83 -14.43 5.66
N ASN A 77 1.67 -15.11 4.51
CA ASN A 77 2.04 -14.54 3.20
C ASN A 77 0.85 -14.32 2.25
N ARG A 78 -0.22 -15.10 2.44
CA ARG A 78 -1.37 -15.16 1.51
C ARG A 78 -2.69 -15.03 2.27
N VAL A 79 -3.74 -14.66 1.55
CA VAL A 79 -5.10 -14.64 2.09
C VAL A 79 -6.01 -15.51 1.23
N MET A 80 -6.92 -16.23 1.88
CA MET A 80 -7.89 -17.10 1.22
C MET A 80 -9.30 -16.59 1.49
N PHE A 81 -10.11 -16.45 0.45
CA PHE A 81 -11.52 -16.11 0.52
C PHE A 81 -12.37 -17.31 0.12
N LYS A 82 -13.51 -17.48 0.79
CA LYS A 82 -14.53 -18.44 0.40
C LYS A 82 -15.40 -17.82 -0.69
N GLY A 83 -15.45 -18.48 -1.83
CA GLY A 83 -16.17 -18.03 -3.01
C GLY A 83 -15.24 -17.83 -4.21
N ARG A 84 -15.83 -17.83 -5.39
CA ARG A 84 -15.18 -17.48 -6.65
C ARG A 84 -15.30 -15.97 -6.87
N ILE A 85 -14.19 -15.25 -6.75
CA ILE A 85 -14.11 -13.81 -6.95
C ILE A 85 -13.19 -13.59 -8.16
N PRO A 86 -13.74 -13.39 -9.37
CA PRO A 86 -12.92 -13.17 -10.55
C PRO A 86 -12.18 -11.83 -10.47
N PRO A 87 -10.89 -11.76 -10.87
CA PRO A 87 -10.21 -10.49 -11.07
C PRO A 87 -10.90 -9.71 -12.19
N LYS A 88 -10.93 -8.39 -12.05
CA LYS A 88 -11.55 -7.47 -13.02
C LYS A 88 -10.51 -6.92 -13.98
#